data_AF-A0A3B9RQE9-F1
#
_entry.id   AF-A0A3B9RQE9-F1
#
_cell.length_a   1.000
_cell.length_b   1.000
_cell.length_c   1.000
_cell.angle_alpha   90.00
_cell.angle_beta   90.00
_cell.angle_gamma   90.00
#
_symmetry.space_group_name_H-M   'P 1'
#
loop_
_entity.id
_entity.type
_entity.pdbx_description
1 polymer ?
#
loop_
_entity_poly.entity_id
_entity_poly.type
_entity_poly.pdbx_seq_one_letter_code
_entity_poly.pdbx_strand_id
1 'polypeptide(L)'
;MIKSTIHNPENLYIHDKGGGFVYGSDQEWYPTLWQRRAGCGPTTASNLMLYFQQKQNPRLLEKEEALLMMQELWRLVTPGIMGVHLLSQ
;
A
#
# COMPACT_ATOMS: atom_id res chain seq x y z
N MET A 1 6.92 -23.92 -15.07
CA MET A 1 6.65 -22.88 -14.05
C MET A 1 6.95 -21.54 -14.71
N ILE A 2 5.95 -20.69 -14.95
CA ILE A 2 6.18 -19.36 -15.54
C ILE A 2 6.72 -18.48 -14.42
N LYS A 3 7.92 -17.91 -14.61
CA LYS A 3 8.52 -16.97 -13.67
C LYS A 3 8.00 -15.58 -14.03
N SER A 4 7.04 -15.09 -13.26
CA SER A 4 6.49 -13.74 -13.43
C SER A 4 7.28 -12.75 -12.59
N THR A 5 7.63 -11.60 -13.17
CA THR A 5 8.38 -10.53 -12.49
C THR A 5 7.56 -9.24 -12.60
N ILE A 6 7.59 -8.40 -11.56
CA ILE A 6 7.09 -7.03 -11.65
C ILE A 6 8.05 -6.21 -12.53
N HIS A 7 7.51 -5.51 -13.52
CA HIS A 7 8.28 -4.50 -14.25
C HIS A 7 8.49 -3.29 -13.35
N ASN A 8 9.63 -2.63 -13.45
CA ASN A 8 9.93 -1.37 -12.74
C ASN A 8 9.65 -1.43 -11.22
N PRO A 9 10.29 -2.35 -10.47
CA PRO A 9 10.08 -2.51 -9.03
C PRO A 9 10.36 -1.23 -8.23
N GLU A 10 11.16 -0.31 -8.76
CA GLU A 10 11.42 1.02 -8.20
C GLU A 10 10.18 1.89 -8.02
N ASN A 11 9.11 1.61 -8.76
CA ASN A 11 7.82 2.29 -8.58
C ASN A 11 7.14 1.97 -7.23
N LEU A 12 7.65 0.97 -6.50
CA LEU A 12 7.22 0.65 -5.13
C LEU A 12 8.15 1.24 -4.08
N TYR A 13 9.19 2.00 -4.43
CA TYR A 13 10.12 2.53 -3.44
C TYR A 13 9.42 3.61 -2.61
N ILE A 14 9.45 3.43 -1.30
CA ILE A 14 8.96 4.38 -0.32
C ILE A 14 10.13 4.80 0.55
N HIS A 15 10.44 6.08 0.54
CA HIS A 15 11.58 6.66 1.25
C HIS A 15 11.21 6.94 2.71
N ASP A 16 12.17 6.71 3.61
CA ASP A 16 12.07 7.10 5.01
C ASP A 16 13.07 8.23 5.30
N LYS A 17 12.80 9.02 6.33
CA LYS A 17 13.61 10.19 6.72
C LYS A 17 15.06 9.85 7.06
N GLY A 18 15.37 8.58 7.32
CA GLY A 18 16.71 8.06 7.55
C GLY A 18 17.57 7.88 6.29
N GLY A 19 17.07 8.26 5.10
CA GLY A 19 17.81 8.15 3.83
C GLY A 19 17.77 6.76 3.19
N GLY A 20 17.01 5.83 3.76
CA GLY A 20 16.73 4.51 3.19
C GLY A 20 15.38 4.49 2.44
N PHE A 21 15.09 3.35 1.81
CA PHE A 21 13.78 3.07 1.23
C PHE A 21 13.34 1.64 1.55
N VAL A 22 12.04 1.39 1.45
CA VAL A 22 11.45 0.06 1.52
C VAL A 22 10.69 -0.25 0.23
N TYR A 23 10.34 -1.53 0.06
CA TYR A 23 9.54 -2.01 -1.07
C TYR A 23 8.07 -2.07 -0.69
N GLY A 24 7.30 -1.06 -1.11
CA GLY A 24 5.87 -0.96 -0.84
C GLY A 24 5.53 -0.62 0.61
N SER A 25 4.24 -0.39 0.82
CA SER A 25 3.63 -0.08 2.10
C SER A 25 3.61 -1.30 3.03
N ASP A 26 3.71 -1.04 4.33
CA ASP A 26 3.65 -2.04 5.39
C ASP A 26 2.43 -1.77 6.28
N GLN A 27 1.61 -2.81 6.53
CA GLN A 27 0.43 -2.69 7.38
C GLN A 27 0.75 -2.24 8.81
N GLU A 28 1.98 -2.47 9.31
CA GLU A 28 2.41 -2.03 10.64
C GLU A 28 2.52 -0.50 10.76
N TRP A 29 2.46 0.25 9.65
CA TRP A 29 2.45 1.71 9.69
C TRP A 29 1.11 2.30 10.09
N TYR A 30 0.04 1.53 10.06
CA TYR A 30 -1.26 2.02 10.48
C TYR A 30 -1.26 2.44 11.96
N PRO A 31 -1.92 3.55 12.33
CA PRO A 31 -1.92 4.08 13.68
C PRO A 31 -2.70 3.17 14.65
N THR A 32 -3.82 2.60 14.22
CA THR A 32 -4.69 1.79 15.09
C THR A 32 -4.30 0.32 15.07
N LEU A 33 -4.49 -0.36 16.20
CA LEU A 33 -4.25 -1.80 16.32
C LEU A 33 -5.12 -2.61 15.35
N TRP A 34 -6.38 -2.21 15.17
CA TRP A 34 -7.28 -2.88 14.24
C TRP A 34 -6.77 -2.80 12.80
N GLN A 35 -6.36 -1.61 12.37
CA GLN A 35 -5.79 -1.44 11.04
C GLN A 35 -4.52 -2.26 10.85
N ARG A 36 -3.64 -2.34 11.86
CA ARG A 36 -2.45 -3.20 11.78
C ARG A 36 -2.77 -4.68 11.74
N ARG A 37 -3.91 -5.14 12.28
CA ARG A 37 -4.31 -6.56 12.25
C ARG A 37 -5.10 -6.94 11.00
N ALA A 38 -5.86 -6.03 10.44
CA ALA A 38 -6.75 -6.28 9.30
C ALA A 38 -6.31 -5.59 8.00
N GLY A 39 -5.20 -4.85 8.02
CA GLY A 39 -4.78 -3.96 6.95
C GLY A 39 -4.24 -4.63 5.68
N CYS A 40 -4.10 -5.95 5.63
CA CYS A 40 -3.49 -6.64 4.48
C CYS A 40 -4.18 -6.29 3.14
N GLY A 41 -5.51 -6.21 3.12
CA GLY A 41 -6.31 -5.80 1.95
C GLY A 41 -6.03 -4.37 1.52
N PRO A 42 -6.31 -3.35 2.36
CA PRO A 42 -6.09 -1.95 2.00
C PRO A 42 -4.61 -1.63 1.73
N THR A 43 -3.65 -2.22 2.45
CA THR A 43 -2.21 -2.08 2.13
C THR A 43 -1.88 -2.61 0.73
N THR A 44 -2.45 -3.76 0.34
CA THR A 44 -2.28 -4.30 -1.02
C THR A 44 -2.84 -3.34 -2.06
N ALA A 45 -4.05 -2.81 -1.81
CA ALA A 45 -4.67 -1.84 -2.70
C ALA A 45 -3.85 -0.52 -2.80
N SER A 46 -3.25 -0.06 -1.70
CA SER A 46 -2.33 1.08 -1.70
C SER A 46 -1.10 0.81 -2.56
N ASN A 47 -0.47 -0.36 -2.45
CA ASN A 47 0.68 -0.73 -3.28
C ASN A 47 0.35 -0.69 -4.77
N LEU A 48 -0.83 -1.18 -5.17
CA LEU A 48 -1.29 -1.11 -6.55
C LEU A 48 -1.45 0.35 -7.01
N MET A 49 -2.13 1.18 -6.22
CA MET A 49 -2.33 2.60 -6.55
C MET A 49 -1.03 3.37 -6.65
N LEU A 50 -0.14 3.21 -5.67
CA LEU A 50 1.17 3.87 -5.65
C LEU A 50 2.00 3.45 -6.87
N TYR A 51 2.06 2.16 -7.20
CA TYR A 51 2.77 1.67 -8.37
C TYR A 51 2.27 2.34 -9.67
N PHE A 52 0.95 2.43 -9.87
CA PHE A 52 0.39 3.04 -11.07
C PHE A 52 0.54 4.57 -11.11
N GLN A 53 0.52 5.24 -9.95
CA GLN A 53 0.80 6.67 -9.87
C GLN A 53 2.26 6.96 -10.21
N GLN A 54 3.20 6.21 -9.64
CA GLN A 54 4.63 6.35 -9.93
C GLN A 54 4.95 6.02 -11.38
N LYS A 55 4.28 5.01 -11.96
CA LYS A 55 4.41 4.69 -13.38
C LYS A 55 4.00 5.86 -14.30
N GLN A 56 3.01 6.67 -13.91
CA GLN A 56 2.53 7.80 -14.69
C GLN A 56 3.31 9.10 -14.44
N ASN A 57 3.69 9.35 -13.18
CA ASN A 57 4.41 10.53 -12.76
C ASN A 57 5.46 10.17 -11.70
N PRO A 58 6.66 9.72 -12.12
CA PRO A 58 7.71 9.31 -11.21
C PRO A 58 8.17 10.46 -10.31
N ARG A 59 8.15 10.23 -9.00
CA ARG A 59 8.62 11.18 -8.00
C ARG A 59 9.12 10.46 -6.75
N LEU A 60 9.90 11.15 -5.94
CA LEU A 60 10.22 10.66 -4.60
C LEU A 60 8.92 10.55 -3.80
N LEU A 61 8.65 9.36 -3.27
CA LEU A 61 7.49 9.05 -2.44
C LEU A 61 7.95 8.86 -1.01
N GLU A 62 7.55 9.78 -0.13
CA GLU A 62 7.87 9.70 1.29
C GLU A 62 6.88 8.78 2.03
N LYS A 63 7.35 8.17 3.11
CA LYS A 63 6.54 7.30 3.97
C LYS A 63 5.25 7.96 4.46
N GLU A 64 5.30 9.24 4.81
CA GLU A 64 4.12 9.99 5.24
C GLU A 64 3.06 10.08 4.15
N GLU A 65 3.45 10.28 2.89
CA GLU A 65 2.53 10.32 1.76
C GLU A 65 1.93 8.94 1.47
N ALA A 66 2.74 7.89 1.57
CA ALA A 66 2.25 6.52 1.47
C ALA A 66 1.26 6.19 2.59
N LEU A 67 1.51 6.65 3.82
CA LEU A 67 0.58 6.45 4.94
C LEU A 67 -0.75 7.19 4.72
N LEU A 68 -0.73 8.37 4.11
CA LEU A 68 -1.97 9.06 3.72
C LEU A 68 -2.76 8.24 2.68
N MET A 69 -2.08 7.69 1.67
CA MET A 69 -2.71 6.77 0.69
C MET A 69 -3.29 5.52 1.37
N MET A 70 -2.58 4.96 2.35
CA MET A 70 -3.04 3.82 3.13
C MET A 70 -4.31 4.12 3.94
N GLN A 71 -4.41 5.32 4.54
CA GLN A 71 -5.60 5.75 5.26
C GLN A 71 -6.79 5.98 4.32
N GLU A 72 -6.55 6.55 3.14
CA GLU A 72 -7.59 6.74 2.14
C GLU A 72 -8.14 5.41 1.63
N LEU A 73 -7.24 4.49 1.25
CA LEU A 73 -7.60 3.16 0.76
C LEU A 73 -8.22 2.29 1.84
N TRP A 74 -7.87 2.50 3.12
CA TRP A 74 -8.57 1.87 4.23
C TRP A 74 -10.06 2.18 4.21
N ARG A 75 -10.48 3.42 3.89
CA ARG A 75 -11.91 3.80 3.85
C ARG A 75 -12.66 3.16 2.68
N LEU A 76 -11.97 2.85 1.59
CA LEU A 76 -12.56 2.24 0.38
C LEU A 76 -12.53 0.71 0.43
N VAL A 77 -11.53 0.15 1.12
CA VAL A 77 -11.26 -1.29 1.21
C VAL A 77 -11.27 -1.70 2.69
N THR A 78 -12.28 -1.22 3.44
CA THR A 78 -12.36 -1.46 4.88
C THR A 78 -12.68 -2.94 5.15
N PRO A 79 -11.82 -3.67 5.86
CA PRO A 79 -12.08 -5.04 6.26
C PRO A 79 -13.13 -5.10 7.39
N GLY A 80 -14.04 -6.05 7.30
CA GLY A 80 -14.83 -6.53 8.43
C GLY A 80 -14.07 -7.59 9.23
N ILE A 81 -14.76 -8.24 10.16
CA ILE A 81 -14.20 -9.33 10.99
C ILE A 81 -13.66 -10.48 10.12
N MET A 82 -14.30 -10.73 8.97
CA MET A 82 -13.95 -11.80 8.03
C MET A 82 -13.11 -11.31 6.84
N GLY A 83 -12.43 -10.16 6.99
CA GLY A 83 -11.65 -9.54 5.92
C GLY A 83 -12.47 -8.60 5.04
N VAL A 84 -11.96 -8.28 3.86
CA VAL A 84 -12.66 -7.42 2.90
C VAL A 84 -13.93 -8.13 2.41
N HIS A 85 -15.09 -7.46 2.50
CA HIS A 85 -16.34 -8.06 2.03
C HIS A 85 -16.27 -8.37 0.53
N LEU A 86 -16.79 -9.54 0.14
CA LEU A 86 -17.20 -9.77 -1.23
C LEU A 86 -18.33 -8.77 -1.53
N LEU A 87 -18.24 -8.06 -2.65
CA LEU A 87 -19.33 -7.18 -3.09
C LEU A 87 -20.63 -7.98 -3.12
N SER A 88 -21.53 -7.74 -2.17
CA SER A 88 -22.96 -7.81 -2.49
C SER A 88 -23.22 -6.59 -3.38
N GLN A 89 -23.11 -6.78 -4.69
CA GLN A 89 -23.68 -5.82 -5.65
C GLN A 89 -25.19 -5.82 -5.53
#